data_AF-A0A3N5W7M9-F1
#
_entry.id   AF-A0A3N5W7M9-F1
#
_cell.length_a   1.000
_cell.length_b   1.000
_cell.length_c   1.000
_cell.angle_alpha   90.00
_cell.angle_beta   90.00
_cell.angle_gamma   90.00
#
_symmetry.space_group_name_H-M   'P 1'
#
loop_
_entity.id
_entity.type
_entity.pdbx_description
1 polymer ?
#
loop_
_entity_poly.entity_id
_entity_poly.type
_entity_poly.pdbx_seq_one_letter_code
_entity_poly.pdbx_strand_id
1 'polypeptide(L)'
;MNEPRVETGTNNGLRIQLLGEFAVTYGDRRIPAEQWKSRRASRLVKLLALTPGHRLHRDQVIDTLWPESELAAAGNNFHQTLHGARRVLDPLAPGCLRLEDGFLSLQGGILPEGEEQALGVDVEQFEAAVRVAEAAASAAVKNCQDPEVYQDALSIYRGELLPEDRYEEFTLARRESVRKLYVNLLLDLANLYEARGEYPQGIEALLRLLQADRSHEGAHTELMRLYAFNGQRQQALRQF
;
A
#
# COMPACT_ATOMS: atom_id res chain seq x y z
N MET A 1 -37.25 -6.16 27.92
CA MET A 1 -35.78 -6.35 27.90
C MET A 1 -35.37 -6.36 26.44
N ASN A 2 -34.89 -5.24 25.94
CA ASN A 2 -34.43 -5.09 24.56
C ASN A 2 -32.90 -5.04 24.66
N GLU A 3 -32.22 -6.08 24.20
CA GLU A 3 -30.76 -6.13 24.15
C GLU A 3 -30.26 -5.07 23.16
N PRO A 4 -29.24 -4.27 23.50
CA PRO A 4 -28.62 -3.37 22.55
C PRO A 4 -27.79 -4.21 21.58
N ARG A 5 -28.22 -4.25 20.32
CA ARG A 5 -27.37 -4.67 19.20
C ARG A 5 -26.16 -3.76 19.17
N VAL A 6 -24.98 -4.35 19.26
CA VAL A 6 -23.70 -3.69 19.00
C VAL A 6 -23.75 -3.18 17.55
N GLU A 7 -23.94 -1.87 17.39
CA GLU A 7 -23.75 -1.18 16.12
C GLU A 7 -22.26 -1.24 15.78
N THR A 8 -21.90 -2.17 14.90
CA THR A 8 -20.63 -2.16 14.20
C THR A 8 -20.55 -0.82 13.47
N GLY A 9 -19.68 0.08 13.94
CA GLY A 9 -19.51 1.42 13.39
C GLY A 9 -19.44 1.37 11.87
N THR A 10 -20.34 2.11 11.24
CA THR A 10 -20.36 2.34 9.79
C THR A 10 -18.99 2.81 9.36
N ASN A 11 -18.28 1.93 8.66
CA ASN A 11 -16.96 2.17 8.13
C ASN A 11 -17.07 3.13 6.93
N ASN A 12 -17.53 4.37 7.12
CA ASN A 12 -17.88 5.30 6.05
C ASN A 12 -16.67 6.03 5.43
N GLY A 13 -15.49 5.40 5.40
CA GLY A 13 -14.27 5.98 4.85
C GLY A 13 -14.01 5.59 3.40
N LEU A 14 -13.30 6.46 2.67
CA LEU A 14 -12.70 6.13 1.37
C LEU A 14 -11.43 5.32 1.61
N ARG A 15 -11.36 4.11 1.05
CA ARG A 15 -10.19 3.24 1.09
C ARG A 15 -9.62 3.05 -0.30
N ILE A 16 -8.32 3.21 -0.44
CA ILE A 16 -7.60 3.05 -1.69
C ILE A 16 -6.55 1.96 -1.50
N GLN A 17 -6.64 0.95 -2.36
CA GLN A 17 -5.72 -0.17 -2.41
C GLN A 17 -4.78 0.02 -3.60
N LEU A 18 -3.49 0.02 -3.33
CA LEU A 18 -2.40 0.20 -4.29
C LEU A 18 -1.40 -0.96 -4.24
N LEU A 19 -1.37 -1.74 -3.16
CA LEU A 19 -0.53 -2.93 -2.98
C LEU A 19 -1.22 -4.13 -3.64
N GLY A 20 -0.79 -4.48 -4.85
CA GLY A 20 -1.47 -5.44 -5.71
C GLY A 20 -2.47 -4.74 -6.64
N GLU A 21 -3.69 -5.29 -6.76
CA GLU A 21 -4.69 -4.74 -7.67
C GLU A 21 -5.19 -3.36 -7.19
N PHE A 22 -5.27 -2.39 -8.10
CA PHE A 22 -5.85 -1.09 -7.79
C PHE A 22 -7.35 -1.23 -7.51
N ALA A 23 -7.77 -0.85 -6.31
CA ALA A 23 -9.18 -0.81 -5.94
C ALA A 23 -9.49 0.41 -5.09
N VAL A 24 -10.69 0.97 -5.29
CA VAL A 24 -11.22 2.03 -4.46
C VAL A 24 -12.52 1.54 -3.87
N THR A 25 -12.66 1.67 -2.55
CA THR A 25 -13.83 1.21 -1.80
C THR A 25 -14.30 2.35 -0.92
N TYR A 26 -15.61 2.60 -0.91
CA TYR A 26 -16.22 3.52 0.04
C TYR A 26 -17.13 2.71 0.97
N GLY A 27 -16.75 2.64 2.24
CA GLY A 27 -17.26 1.65 3.17
C GLY A 27 -17.21 0.22 2.64
N ASP A 28 -18.37 -0.38 2.39
CA ASP A 28 -18.46 -1.76 1.89
C ASP A 28 -18.61 -1.84 0.37
N ARG A 29 -18.70 -0.70 -0.32
CA ARG A 29 -18.91 -0.64 -1.77
C ARG A 29 -17.58 -0.46 -2.50
N ARG A 30 -17.13 -1.50 -3.19
CA ARG A 30 -16.01 -1.42 -4.13
C ARG A 30 -16.46 -0.78 -5.44
N ILE A 31 -15.67 0.16 -5.95
CA ILE A 31 -15.85 0.76 -7.27
C ILE A 31 -15.29 -0.21 -8.32
N PRO A 32 -16.13 -0.73 -9.24
CA PRO A 32 -15.68 -1.60 -10.32
C PRO A 32 -14.71 -0.87 -11.26
N ALA A 33 -13.73 -1.60 -11.80
CA ALA A 33 -12.73 -1.05 -12.71
C ALA A 33 -13.38 -0.42 -13.98
N GLU A 34 -14.51 -0.95 -14.43
CA GLU A 34 -15.26 -0.50 -15.60
C GLU A 34 -15.86 0.91 -15.41
N GLN A 35 -16.07 1.34 -14.17
CA GLN A 35 -16.53 2.70 -13.88
C GLN A 35 -15.44 3.74 -14.14
N TRP A 36 -14.17 3.34 -14.07
CA TRP A 36 -13.01 4.14 -14.48
C TRP A 36 -12.87 4.14 -16.01
N LYS A 37 -13.92 4.59 -16.71
CA LYS A 37 -14.03 4.65 -18.18
C LYS A 37 -12.81 5.28 -18.88
N SER A 38 -12.04 6.09 -18.16
CA SER A 38 -10.75 6.62 -18.59
C SER A 38 -9.64 6.15 -17.64
N ARG A 39 -8.64 5.44 -18.19
CA ARG A 39 -7.39 5.13 -17.48
C ARG A 39 -6.71 6.37 -16.90
N ARG A 40 -6.94 7.55 -17.48
CA ARG A 40 -6.37 8.81 -16.97
C ARG A 40 -6.98 9.20 -15.62
N ALA A 41 -8.26 8.93 -15.41
CA ALA A 41 -8.95 9.27 -14.16
C ALA A 41 -8.41 8.45 -12.98
N SER A 42 -8.18 7.15 -13.17
CA SER A 42 -7.56 6.31 -12.14
C SER A 42 -6.09 6.67 -11.92
N ARG A 43 -5.33 7.03 -12.96
CA ARG A 43 -3.95 7.54 -12.83
C ARG A 43 -3.87 8.78 -11.93
N LEU A 44 -4.79 9.73 -12.09
CA LEU A 44 -4.86 10.92 -11.23
C LEU A 44 -5.05 10.56 -9.76
N VAL A 45 -5.94 9.61 -9.47
CA VAL A 45 -6.23 9.18 -8.09
C VAL A 45 -5.06 8.40 -7.51
N LYS A 46 -4.41 7.54 -8.29
CA LYS A 46 -3.17 6.85 -7.90
C LYS A 46 -2.05 7.84 -7.56
N LEU A 47 -1.85 8.85 -8.40
CA LEU A 47 -0.84 9.90 -8.15
C LEU A 47 -1.09 10.62 -6.82
N LEU A 48 -2.32 11.08 -6.58
CA LEU A 48 -2.68 11.76 -5.34
C LEU A 48 -2.58 10.84 -4.11
N ALA A 49 -3.01 9.58 -4.23
CA ALA A 49 -2.93 8.62 -3.13
C ALA A 49 -1.48 8.27 -2.76
N LEU A 50 -0.54 8.33 -3.71
CA LEU A 50 0.90 8.16 -3.45
C LEU A 50 1.60 9.45 -3.01
N THR A 51 0.98 10.60 -3.22
CA THR A 51 1.55 11.90 -2.84
C THR A 51 1.41 12.09 -1.33
N PRO A 52 2.49 12.47 -0.61
CA PRO A 52 2.42 12.78 0.81
C PRO A 52 1.37 13.86 1.11
N GLY A 53 0.50 13.59 2.08
CA GLY A 53 -0.60 14.50 2.44
C GLY A 53 -1.67 14.63 1.36
N HIS A 54 -1.64 13.77 0.34
CA HIS A 54 -2.63 13.65 -0.72
C HIS A 54 -2.96 14.94 -1.45
N ARG A 55 -1.99 15.88 -1.49
CA ARG A 55 -2.17 17.22 -2.04
C ARG A 55 -1.02 17.54 -2.98
N LEU A 56 -1.36 17.98 -4.20
CA LEU A 56 -0.38 18.33 -5.22
C LEU A 56 -0.82 19.59 -5.98
N HIS A 57 0.13 20.43 -6.40
CA HIS A 57 -0.21 21.60 -7.22
C HIS A 57 -0.72 21.16 -8.59
N ARG A 58 -1.69 21.88 -9.16
CA ARG A 58 -2.26 21.59 -10.48
C ARG A 58 -1.18 21.43 -11.54
N ASP A 59 -0.21 22.33 -11.57
CA ASP A 59 0.85 22.29 -12.59
C ASP A 59 1.76 21.06 -12.41
N GLN A 60 2.04 20.65 -11.17
CA GLN A 60 2.78 19.42 -10.90
C GLN A 60 2.00 18.17 -11.33
N VAL A 61 0.68 18.15 -11.11
CA VAL A 61 -0.19 17.07 -11.63
C VAL A 61 -0.12 17.04 -13.15
N ILE A 62 -0.16 18.21 -13.80
CA ILE A 62 -0.09 18.32 -15.25
C ILE A 62 1.23 17.79 -15.78
N ASP A 63 2.35 18.24 -15.22
CA ASP A 63 3.70 17.84 -15.62
C ASP A 63 3.92 16.33 -15.42
N THR A 64 3.34 15.76 -14.36
CA THR A 64 3.50 14.33 -14.06
C THR A 64 2.65 13.44 -14.99
N LEU A 65 1.42 13.83 -15.29
CA LEU A 65 0.49 12.99 -16.06
C LEU A 65 0.56 13.24 -17.57
N TRP A 66 0.99 14.42 -18.00
CA TRP A 66 1.07 14.86 -19.40
C TRP A 66 2.39 15.61 -19.72
N PRO A 67 3.57 15.03 -19.46
CA PRO A 67 4.85 15.71 -19.68
C PRO A 67 5.09 16.10 -21.16
N GLU A 68 4.48 15.37 -22.10
CA GLU A 68 4.67 15.56 -23.55
C GLU A 68 3.59 16.44 -24.21
N SER A 69 2.60 16.92 -23.45
CA SER A 69 1.50 17.72 -24.01
C SER A 69 1.83 19.21 -24.04
N GLU A 70 1.38 19.91 -25.09
CA GLU A 70 1.40 21.38 -25.10
C GLU A 70 0.57 21.94 -23.93
N LEU A 71 1.04 23.01 -23.28
CA LEU A 71 0.46 23.57 -22.04
C LEU A 71 -1.06 23.78 -22.10
N ALA A 72 -1.59 24.29 -23.22
CA ALA A 72 -3.02 24.52 -23.40
C ALA A 72 -3.83 23.21 -23.48
N ALA A 73 -3.29 22.20 -24.16
CA ALA A 73 -3.90 20.87 -24.25
C ALA A 73 -3.82 20.13 -22.91
N ALA A 74 -2.71 20.29 -22.19
CA ALA A 74 -2.47 19.67 -20.89
C ALA A 74 -3.46 20.16 -19.82
N GLY A 75 -3.74 21.47 -19.78
CA GLY A 75 -4.77 22.03 -18.90
C GLY A 75 -6.19 21.50 -19.17
N ASN A 76 -6.58 21.41 -20.45
CA ASN A 76 -7.87 20.84 -20.84
C ASN A 76 -7.96 19.34 -20.47
N ASN A 77 -6.89 18.58 -20.71
CA ASN A 77 -6.80 17.17 -20.35
C ASN A 77 -6.91 16.98 -18.82
N PHE A 78 -6.30 17.86 -18.04
CA PHE A 78 -6.44 17.87 -16.58
C PHE A 78 -7.89 18.05 -16.16
N HIS A 79 -8.59 19.07 -16.65
CA HIS A 79 -9.99 19.33 -16.26
C HIS A 79 -10.92 18.18 -16.70
N GLN A 80 -10.72 17.62 -17.89
CA GLN A 80 -11.49 16.46 -18.35
C GLN A 80 -11.23 15.22 -17.48
N THR A 81 -9.98 14.99 -17.09
CA THR A 81 -9.58 13.86 -16.24
C THR A 81 -10.10 14.01 -14.82
N LEU A 82 -10.00 15.21 -14.24
CA LEU A 82 -10.56 15.55 -12.94
C LEU A 82 -12.08 15.38 -12.94
N HIS A 83 -12.78 15.86 -13.98
CA HIS A 83 -14.22 15.66 -14.10
C HIS A 83 -14.58 14.18 -14.22
N GLY A 84 -13.81 13.40 -14.99
CA GLY A 84 -13.96 11.95 -15.07
C GLY A 84 -13.79 11.24 -13.72
N ALA A 85 -12.76 11.62 -12.96
CA ALA A 85 -12.51 11.06 -11.63
C ALA A 85 -13.62 11.43 -10.63
N ARG A 86 -14.04 12.70 -10.61
CA ARG A 86 -15.18 13.19 -9.83
C ARG A 86 -16.47 12.44 -10.14
N ARG A 87 -16.76 12.19 -11.42
CA ARG A 87 -17.97 11.45 -11.82
C ARG A 87 -18.02 10.02 -11.28
N VAL A 88 -16.87 9.43 -10.98
CA VAL A 88 -16.76 8.09 -10.38
C VAL A 88 -16.81 8.17 -8.86
N LEU A 89 -16.12 9.14 -8.26
CA LEU A 89 -15.97 9.22 -6.81
C LEU A 89 -17.07 10.03 -6.11
N ASP A 90 -17.51 11.17 -6.65
CA ASP A 90 -18.50 12.05 -6.02
C ASP A 90 -19.85 11.37 -5.70
N PRO A 91 -20.37 10.41 -6.50
CA PRO A 91 -21.59 9.70 -6.15
C PRO A 91 -21.49 8.85 -4.87
N LEU A 92 -20.27 8.49 -4.46
CA LEU A 92 -20.01 7.64 -3.30
C LEU A 92 -19.36 8.43 -2.15
N ALA A 93 -18.35 9.24 -2.48
CA ALA A 93 -17.56 10.07 -1.60
C ALA A 93 -17.59 11.52 -2.13
N PRO A 94 -18.70 12.25 -1.94
CA PRO A 94 -18.82 13.62 -2.42
C PRO A 94 -17.73 14.51 -1.81
N GLY A 95 -17.07 15.33 -2.65
CA GLY A 95 -16.03 16.24 -2.19
C GLY A 95 -14.67 15.60 -1.89
N CYS A 96 -14.49 14.32 -2.22
CA CYS A 96 -13.19 13.63 -2.06
C CYS A 96 -12.07 14.24 -2.92
N LEU A 97 -12.37 14.84 -4.07
CA LEU A 97 -11.40 15.51 -4.94
C LEU A 97 -11.64 17.02 -4.95
N ARG A 98 -10.80 17.76 -4.21
CA ARG A 98 -10.96 19.19 -4.04
C ARG A 98 -9.87 19.97 -4.77
N LEU A 99 -10.27 21.02 -5.49
CA LEU A 99 -9.34 21.93 -6.15
C LEU A 99 -9.52 23.31 -5.52
N GLU A 100 -8.58 23.70 -4.66
CA GLU A 100 -8.57 24.98 -3.92
C GLU A 100 -7.21 25.66 -4.10
N ASP A 101 -7.22 26.95 -4.44
CA ASP A 101 -6.01 27.76 -4.63
C ASP A 101 -4.94 27.13 -5.55
N GLY A 102 -5.39 26.41 -6.57
CA GLY A 102 -4.50 25.71 -7.51
C GLY A 102 -3.95 24.37 -7.01
N PHE A 103 -4.30 23.93 -5.80
CA PHE A 103 -3.93 22.63 -5.27
C PHE A 103 -5.08 21.63 -5.39
N LEU A 104 -4.78 20.46 -5.93
CA LEU A 104 -5.67 19.33 -5.96
C LEU A 104 -5.38 18.44 -4.75
N SER A 105 -6.40 18.18 -3.93
CA SER A 105 -6.33 17.27 -2.78
C SER A 105 -7.29 16.09 -2.93
N LEU A 106 -6.90 14.97 -2.35
CA LEU A 106 -7.70 13.76 -2.18
C LEU A 106 -8.01 13.56 -0.69
N GLN A 107 -9.29 13.42 -0.36
CA GLN A 107 -9.84 13.31 0.99
C GLN A 107 -10.85 12.15 1.07
N GLY A 108 -11.29 11.78 2.28
CA GLY A 108 -12.23 10.67 2.47
C GLY A 108 -13.67 10.95 2.01
N GLY A 109 -13.96 12.18 1.61
CA GLY A 109 -15.30 12.65 1.27
C GLY A 109 -15.96 13.40 2.42
N ILE A 110 -17.04 14.12 2.13
CA ILE A 110 -17.77 14.95 3.09
C ILE A 110 -19.22 14.47 3.12
N LEU A 111 -19.70 14.04 4.28
CA LEU A 111 -21.12 13.69 4.42
C LEU A 111 -22.02 14.94 4.29
N PRO A 112 -23.32 14.79 3.98
CA PRO A 112 -24.26 15.92 3.93
C PRO A 112 -24.30 16.76 5.21
N GLU A 113 -23.90 16.17 6.34
CA GLU A 113 -23.83 16.79 7.66
C GLU A 113 -22.54 17.60 7.89
N GLY A 114 -21.63 17.61 6.91
CA GLY A 114 -20.35 18.35 6.95
C GLY A 114 -19.19 17.59 7.58
N GLU A 115 -19.40 16.34 7.99
CA GLU A 115 -18.34 15.50 8.56
C GLU A 115 -17.42 14.94 7.49
N GLU A 116 -16.13 15.27 7.58
CA GLU A 116 -15.07 14.73 6.73
C GLU A 116 -14.77 13.28 7.13
N GLN A 117 -14.85 12.38 6.15
CA GLN A 117 -14.61 10.97 6.35
C GLN A 117 -13.11 10.65 6.28
N ALA A 118 -12.72 9.55 6.92
CA ALA A 118 -11.34 9.09 6.88
C ALA A 118 -10.94 8.60 5.48
N LEU A 119 -9.75 8.99 5.04
CA LEU A 119 -9.07 8.41 3.89
C LEU A 119 -8.08 7.35 4.37
N GLY A 120 -8.22 6.12 3.89
CA GLY A 120 -7.29 5.02 4.17
C GLY A 120 -6.55 4.60 2.91
N VAL A 121 -5.24 4.79 2.88
CA VAL A 121 -4.38 4.25 1.82
C VAL A 121 -3.60 3.06 2.38
N ASP A 122 -3.70 1.90 1.73
CA ASP A 122 -3.05 0.67 2.19
C ASP A 122 -1.52 0.79 2.31
N VAL A 123 -0.89 1.57 1.43
CA VAL A 123 0.55 1.88 1.51
C VAL A 123 0.89 2.60 2.80
N GLU A 124 0.11 3.59 3.20
CA GLU A 124 0.36 4.34 4.44
C GLU A 124 0.07 3.49 5.68
N GLN A 125 -0.96 2.64 5.61
CA GLN A 125 -1.26 1.66 6.65
C GLN A 125 -0.12 0.66 6.82
N PHE A 126 0.44 0.17 5.71
CA PHE A 126 1.60 -0.73 5.72
C PHE A 126 2.81 -0.05 6.35
N GLU A 127 3.12 1.18 5.95
CA GLU A 127 4.26 1.93 6.53
C GLU A 127 4.06 2.24 8.02
N ALA A 128 2.84 2.55 8.43
CA ALA A 128 2.51 2.72 9.84
C ALA A 128 2.72 1.42 10.63
N ALA A 129 2.29 0.29 10.08
CA ALA A 129 2.48 -1.03 10.69
C ALA A 129 3.97 -1.40 10.79
N VAL A 130 4.77 -1.11 9.75
CA VAL A 130 6.23 -1.29 9.78
C VAL A 130 6.87 -0.45 10.88
N ARG A 131 6.50 0.83 11.02
CA ARG A 131 7.02 1.68 12.12
C ARG A 131 6.68 1.12 13.50
N VAL A 132 5.50 0.52 13.66
CA VAL A 132 5.11 -0.14 14.91
C VAL A 132 5.98 -1.38 15.17
N ALA A 133 6.23 -2.20 14.15
CA ALA A 133 7.11 -3.37 14.25
C ALA A 133 8.55 -2.98 14.60
N GLU A 134 9.11 -1.96 13.95
CA GLU A 134 10.44 -1.44 14.23
C GLU A 134 10.54 -0.86 15.65
N ALA A 135 9.53 -0.12 16.10
CA ALA A 135 9.48 0.40 17.46
C ALA A 135 9.42 -0.73 18.51
N ALA A 136 8.68 -1.81 18.23
CA ALA A 136 8.62 -2.99 19.08
C ALA A 136 9.97 -3.72 19.15
N ALA A 137 10.76 -3.70 18.07
CA ALA A 137 12.12 -4.26 18.07
C ALA A 137 13.12 -3.40 18.85
N SER A 138 13.02 -2.07 18.75
CA SER A 138 13.95 -1.13 19.40
C SER A 138 13.66 -0.95 20.90
N ALA A 139 12.41 -1.09 21.33
CA ALA A 139 12.10 -1.11 22.75
C ALA A 139 12.74 -2.37 23.34
N ALA A 140 13.79 -2.20 24.16
CA ALA A 140 14.63 -3.25 24.75
C ALA A 140 13.90 -4.18 25.75
N VAL A 141 12.66 -4.55 25.47
CA VAL A 141 11.85 -5.49 26.21
C VAL A 141 11.91 -6.82 25.45
N LYS A 142 12.69 -7.76 26.01
CA LYS A 142 12.86 -9.16 25.54
C LYS A 142 11.55 -9.94 25.29
N ASN A 143 10.39 -9.38 25.62
CA ASN A 143 9.07 -9.99 25.46
C ASN A 143 8.15 -9.28 24.44
N CYS A 144 8.62 -8.27 23.71
CA CYS A 144 7.80 -7.52 22.74
C CYS A 144 8.12 -7.84 21.27
N GLN A 145 9.03 -8.78 21.01
CA GLN A 145 9.27 -9.29 19.67
C GLN A 145 8.19 -10.31 19.30
N ASP A 146 6.94 -9.88 19.22
CA ASP A 146 5.84 -10.75 18.84
C ASP A 146 5.80 -10.92 17.31
N PRO A 147 5.94 -12.13 16.77
CA PRO A 147 5.78 -12.39 15.34
C PRO A 147 4.43 -11.91 14.82
N GLU A 148 3.40 -11.85 15.67
CA GLU A 148 2.06 -11.38 15.28
C GLU A 148 2.10 -9.93 14.73
N VAL A 149 2.88 -9.03 15.33
CA VAL A 149 3.00 -7.63 14.85
C VAL A 149 3.60 -7.57 13.43
N TYR A 150 4.58 -8.42 13.15
CA TYR A 150 5.20 -8.53 11.83
C TYR A 150 4.25 -9.18 10.82
N GLN A 151 3.53 -10.23 11.23
CA GLN A 151 2.54 -10.90 10.39
C GLN A 151 1.38 -9.97 10.03
N ASP A 152 0.89 -9.16 10.98
CA ASP A 152 -0.16 -8.18 10.76
C ASP A 152 0.28 -7.15 9.71
N ALA A 153 1.49 -6.61 9.84
CA ALA A 153 2.05 -5.70 8.85
C ALA A 153 2.20 -6.39 7.47
N LEU A 154 2.70 -7.63 7.42
CA LEU A 154 2.81 -8.41 6.17
C LEU A 154 1.46 -8.73 5.54
N SER A 155 0.37 -8.80 6.31
CA SER A 155 -0.98 -9.08 5.80
C SER A 155 -1.57 -7.93 4.98
N ILE A 156 -1.11 -6.70 5.24
CA ILE A 156 -1.49 -5.50 4.49
C ILE A 156 -0.82 -5.52 3.10
N TYR A 157 0.40 -6.05 3.01
CA TYR A 157 1.12 -6.19 1.75
C TYR A 157 0.57 -7.36 0.93
N ARG A 158 -0.37 -7.06 0.03
CA ARG A 158 -1.03 -8.06 -0.83
C ARG A 158 -0.30 -8.30 -2.16
N GLY A 159 0.67 -7.47 -2.50
CA GLY A 159 1.42 -7.57 -3.75
C GLY A 159 2.24 -6.32 -4.05
N GLU A 160 2.92 -6.36 -5.20
CA GLU A 160 3.69 -5.24 -5.74
C GLU A 160 2.83 -3.98 -5.88
N LEU A 161 3.41 -2.80 -5.62
CA LEU A 161 2.71 -1.53 -5.79
C LEU A 161 2.34 -1.31 -7.27
N LEU A 162 1.03 -1.26 -7.55
CA LEU A 162 0.45 -0.97 -8.87
C LEU A 162 1.15 -1.77 -10.00
N PRO A 163 0.98 -3.11 -10.05
CA PRO A 163 1.66 -3.97 -11.00
C PRO A 163 1.22 -3.75 -12.45
N GLU A 164 0.07 -3.12 -12.67
CA GLU A 164 -0.41 -2.73 -14.00
C GLU A 164 0.24 -1.43 -14.52
N ASP A 165 0.77 -0.59 -13.61
CA ASP A 165 1.32 0.74 -13.91
C ASP A 165 2.85 0.75 -13.79
N ARG A 166 3.51 -0.29 -14.33
CA ARG A 166 4.97 -0.49 -14.16
C ARG A 166 5.82 0.63 -14.74
N TYR A 167 5.36 1.25 -15.82
CA TYR A 167 6.09 2.29 -16.56
C TYR A 167 5.73 3.71 -16.14
N GLU A 168 4.84 3.88 -15.15
CA GLU A 168 4.49 5.19 -14.63
C GLU A 168 5.60 5.69 -13.70
N GLU A 169 6.31 6.75 -14.11
CA GLU A 169 7.50 7.25 -13.41
C GLU A 169 7.21 7.61 -11.93
N PHE A 170 6.05 8.22 -11.66
CA PHE A 170 5.63 8.58 -10.31
C PHE A 170 5.45 7.38 -9.37
N THR A 171 5.34 6.15 -9.91
CA THR A 171 5.22 4.93 -9.11
C THR A 171 6.57 4.30 -8.76
N LEU A 172 7.64 4.59 -9.51
CA LEU A 172 8.91 3.85 -9.43
C LEU A 172 9.58 3.98 -8.06
N ALA A 173 9.80 5.22 -7.59
CA ALA A 173 10.44 5.46 -6.31
C ALA A 173 9.64 4.87 -5.15
N ARG A 174 8.32 5.00 -5.20
CA ARG A 174 7.41 4.52 -4.16
C ARG A 174 7.33 2.99 -4.14
N ARG A 175 7.29 2.35 -5.31
CA ARG A 175 7.33 0.89 -5.45
C ARG A 175 8.60 0.33 -4.84
N GLU A 176 9.75 0.92 -5.15
CA GLU A 176 11.03 0.45 -4.62
C GLU A 176 11.14 0.66 -3.11
N SER A 177 10.66 1.80 -2.60
CA SER A 177 10.57 2.08 -1.15
C SER A 177 9.76 1.01 -0.43
N VAL A 178 8.54 0.74 -0.87
CA VAL A 178 7.65 -0.23 -0.22
C VAL A 178 8.20 -1.65 -0.34
N ARG A 179 8.78 -2.01 -1.50
CA ARG A 179 9.44 -3.32 -1.70
C ARG A 179 10.56 -3.54 -0.70
N LYS A 180 11.41 -2.53 -0.46
CA LYS A 180 12.48 -2.60 0.54
C LYS A 180 11.94 -2.81 1.96
N LEU A 181 10.89 -2.07 2.33
CA LEU A 181 10.24 -2.26 3.64
C LEU A 181 9.69 -3.68 3.80
N TYR A 182 9.06 -4.22 2.76
CA TYR A 182 8.55 -5.60 2.75
C TYR A 182 9.66 -6.64 2.92
N VAL A 183 10.77 -6.50 2.18
CA VAL A 183 11.93 -7.39 2.27
C VAL A 183 12.55 -7.34 3.68
N ASN A 184 12.75 -6.13 4.23
CA ASN A 184 13.32 -5.98 5.57
C ASN A 184 12.42 -6.62 6.64
N LEU A 185 11.11 -6.41 6.55
CA LEU A 185 10.14 -6.99 7.49
C LEU A 185 10.15 -8.52 7.47
N LEU A 186 10.34 -9.14 6.29
CA LEU A 186 10.50 -10.60 6.18
C LEU A 186 11.83 -11.10 6.76
N LEU A 187 12.92 -10.36 6.59
CA LEU A 187 14.21 -10.69 7.21
C LEU A 187 14.10 -10.65 8.74
N ASP A 188 13.52 -9.59 9.28
CA ASP A 188 13.35 -9.42 10.73
C ASP A 188 12.46 -10.52 11.31
N LEU A 189 11.38 -10.87 10.62
CA LEU A 189 10.52 -11.99 11.00
C LEU A 189 11.27 -13.33 10.96
N ALA A 190 12.09 -13.57 9.93
CA ALA A 190 12.90 -14.79 9.85
C ALA A 190 13.91 -14.89 11.00
N ASN A 191 14.59 -13.79 11.33
CA ASN A 191 15.52 -13.70 12.45
C ASN A 191 14.82 -13.96 13.80
N LEU A 192 13.60 -13.45 13.95
CA LEU A 192 12.79 -13.66 15.14
C LEU A 192 12.40 -15.13 15.32
N TYR A 193 11.99 -15.80 14.23
CA TYR A 193 11.71 -17.23 14.27
C TYR A 193 12.94 -18.07 14.55
N GLU A 194 14.09 -17.71 13.98
CA GLU A 194 15.35 -18.38 14.29
C GLU A 194 15.70 -18.26 15.78
N ALA A 195 15.62 -17.05 16.35
CA ALA A 195 15.91 -16.82 17.77
C ALA A 195 15.00 -17.63 18.70
N ARG A 196 13.79 -18.00 18.23
CA ARG A 196 12.83 -18.85 18.93
C ARG A 196 12.99 -20.35 18.64
N GLY A 197 13.88 -20.74 17.73
CA GLY A 197 14.06 -22.12 17.27
C GLY A 197 12.94 -22.61 16.32
N GLU A 198 12.10 -21.70 15.84
CA GLU A 198 10.98 -21.95 14.93
C GLU A 198 11.45 -21.95 13.46
N TYR A 199 12.43 -22.80 13.15
CA TYR A 199 13.09 -22.80 11.83
C TYR A 199 12.16 -22.95 10.61
N PRO A 200 11.09 -23.79 10.64
CA PRO A 200 10.17 -23.90 9.50
C PRO A 200 9.51 -22.58 9.11
N GLN A 201 9.07 -21.79 10.09
CA GLN A 201 8.44 -20.48 9.88
C GLN A 201 9.45 -19.46 9.33
N GLY A 202 10.69 -19.48 9.84
CA GLY A 202 11.78 -18.65 9.30
C GLY A 202 12.12 -18.98 7.85
N ILE A 203 12.13 -20.27 7.49
CA ILE A 203 12.31 -20.72 6.10
C ILE A 203 11.19 -20.19 5.21
N GLU A 204 9.93 -20.27 5.65
CA GLU A 204 8.80 -19.74 4.88
C GLU A 204 8.92 -18.24 4.64
N ALA A 205 9.31 -17.46 5.65
CA ALA A 205 9.54 -16.03 5.52
C ALA A 205 10.63 -15.70 4.48
N LEU A 206 11.75 -16.42 4.51
CA LEU A 206 12.84 -16.25 3.52
C LEU A 206 12.45 -16.72 2.11
N LEU A 207 11.64 -17.78 1.98
CA LEU A 207 11.12 -18.19 0.67
C LEU A 207 10.20 -17.13 0.08
N ARG A 208 9.33 -16.50 0.89
CA ARG A 208 8.52 -15.35 0.46
C ARG A 208 9.39 -14.17 0.06
N LEU A 209 10.48 -13.93 0.77
CA LEU A 209 11.45 -12.88 0.42
C LEU A 209 12.04 -13.15 -0.97
N LEU A 210 12.50 -14.38 -1.22
CA LEU A 210 13.08 -14.75 -2.52
C LEU A 210 12.07 -14.71 -3.68
N GLN A 211 10.77 -14.83 -3.40
CA GLN A 211 9.74 -14.58 -4.41
C GLN A 211 9.64 -13.10 -4.79
N ALA A 212 9.84 -12.19 -3.82
CA ALA A 212 9.84 -10.75 -4.03
C ALA A 212 11.18 -10.21 -4.57
N ASP A 213 12.30 -10.79 -4.17
CA ASP A 213 13.65 -10.46 -4.62
C ASP A 213 14.48 -11.75 -4.80
N ARG A 214 14.48 -12.27 -6.03
CA ARG A 214 15.20 -13.51 -6.37
C ARG A 214 16.71 -13.39 -6.23
N SER A 215 17.25 -12.16 -6.32
CA SER A 215 18.67 -11.85 -6.27
C SER A 215 19.20 -11.57 -4.86
N HIS A 216 18.37 -11.70 -3.83
CA HIS A 216 18.77 -11.34 -2.47
C HIS A 216 19.76 -12.35 -1.86
N GLU A 217 21.06 -12.14 -2.06
CA GLU A 217 22.15 -13.03 -1.61
C GLU A 217 22.09 -13.36 -0.10
N GLY A 218 21.77 -12.35 0.72
CA GLY A 218 21.63 -12.54 2.16
C GLY A 218 20.52 -13.55 2.51
N ALA A 219 19.43 -13.58 1.74
CA ALA A 219 18.31 -14.47 2.03
C ALA A 219 18.63 -15.91 1.62
N HIS A 220 19.36 -16.10 0.52
CA HIS A 220 19.89 -17.42 0.14
C HIS A 220 20.82 -17.99 1.21
N THR A 221 21.74 -17.16 1.72
CA THR A 221 22.69 -17.56 2.78
C THR A 221 21.97 -17.95 4.07
N GLU A 222 21.00 -17.14 4.49
CA GLU A 222 20.19 -17.41 5.68
C GLU A 222 19.32 -18.66 5.52
N LEU A 223 18.76 -18.90 4.33
CA LEU A 223 17.95 -20.09 4.05
C LEU A 223 18.79 -21.37 4.16
N MET A 224 20.03 -21.35 3.62
CA MET A 224 20.96 -22.48 3.76
C MET A 224 21.29 -22.77 5.23
N ARG A 225 21.51 -21.72 6.03
CA ARG A 225 21.79 -21.81 7.47
C ARG A 225 20.60 -22.42 8.22
N LEU A 226 19.39 -21.93 7.98
CA LEU A 226 18.16 -22.45 8.59
C LEU A 226 17.87 -23.90 8.17
N TYR A 227 18.08 -24.27 6.90
CA TYR A 227 17.94 -25.67 6.47
C TYR A 227 18.94 -26.61 7.17
N ALA A 228 20.16 -26.14 7.42
CA ALA A 228 21.15 -26.91 8.18
C ALA A 228 20.71 -27.11 9.64
N PHE A 229 20.20 -26.07 10.31
CA PHE A 229 19.67 -26.16 11.67
C PHE A 229 18.41 -27.03 11.77
N ASN A 230 17.55 -27.02 10.75
CA ASN A 230 16.35 -27.86 10.68
C ASN A 230 16.62 -29.31 10.25
N GLY A 231 17.89 -29.72 10.10
CA GLY A 231 18.29 -31.07 9.68
C GLY A 231 17.99 -31.40 8.21
N GLN A 232 17.56 -30.44 7.40
CA GLN A 232 17.19 -30.60 5.99
C GLN A 232 18.39 -30.38 5.05
N ARG A 233 19.47 -31.13 5.28
CA ARG A 233 20.76 -30.94 4.61
C ARG A 233 20.70 -31.05 3.07
N GLN A 234 19.76 -31.84 2.54
CA GLN A 234 19.53 -31.96 1.09
C GLN A 234 18.91 -30.71 0.46
N GLN A 235 18.08 -29.95 1.20
CA GLN A 235 17.51 -28.69 0.70
C GLN A 235 18.56 -27.57 0.72
N ALA A 236 19.43 -27.55 1.73
CA ALA A 236 20.56 -26.62 1.78
C ALA A 236 21.48 -26.75 0.56
N LEU A 237 21.72 -27.98 0.07
CA LEU A 237 22.54 -28.24 -1.12
C LEU A 237 21.86 -27.89 -2.44
N ARG A 238 20.52 -27.89 -2.50
CA ARG A 238 19.75 -27.51 -3.70
C ARG A 238 19.61 -26.01 -3.88
N GLN A 239 19.86 -25.23 -2.83
CA GLN A 239 19.82 -23.78 -2.88
C GLN A 239 21.09 -23.17 -3.51
N PHE A 240 22.18 -23.93 -3.57
CA PHE A 240 23.41 -23.59 -4.29
C PHE A 240 23.26 -23.85 -5.80
#